data_AF-A0A939VEX2-F1
#
_entry.id   AF-A0A939VEX2-F1
#
_cell.length_a   1.000
_cell.length_b   1.000
_cell.length_c   1.000
_cell.angle_alpha   90.00
_cell.angle_beta   90.00
_cell.angle_gamma   90.00
#
_symmetry.space_group_name_H-M   'P 1'
#
loop_
_entity.id
_entity.type
_entity.pdbx_description
1 polymer ?
#
loop_
_entity_poly.entity_id
_entity_poly.type
_entity_poly.pdbx_seq_one_letter_code
_entity_poly.pdbx_strand_id
1 'polypeptide(L)'
;MKNDKRNVPIAQLIKNYTNKKSGKVSESRKEIQWRFKYLDWKDQKKIILAFLDSCKTDRQWAYTMALGLWDKSFEPKIKELWEKFHEERCSWIVVRYFPTEYISENIEKFTHRRNYFFICMRLANDKNFVLEKDKLFNTEYLAVAYHTGRCIKEDEGRDILYNIIHDVCLDNNNFSLDRNAYYDDVKAITPILFHDVSLAVYYLQKLNCQQTVRQFYDWNNLVTKSISESQELKDLDKDDYSYRYLCINVAKKYAYLALDNKYKKTSNLIIEDVLKPEGWYSIVQEQDTTLREKERMAYKKVKSDALNEIKDNNPNVEKLISNIGLEIFEDFSTFPPTKALEDFPFDPTDVPF
;
A
#
# COMPACT_ATOMS: atom_id res chain seq x y z
N MET A 1 0.75 -18.97 -41.85
CA MET A 1 -0.23 -17.95 -41.40
C MET A 1 -0.91 -18.46 -40.14
N LYS A 2 -0.70 -17.83 -38.99
CA LYS A 2 -1.50 -18.11 -37.78
C LYS A 2 -2.91 -17.56 -38.05
N ASN A 3 -3.94 -18.41 -37.99
CA ASN A 3 -5.33 -17.97 -38.10
C ASN A 3 -5.62 -16.99 -36.97
N ASP A 4 -5.88 -15.72 -37.29
CA ASP A 4 -6.39 -14.75 -36.34
C ASP A 4 -7.80 -15.20 -35.92
N LYS A 5 -7.86 -15.81 -34.73
CA LYS A 5 -9.10 -16.33 -34.15
C LYS A 5 -9.99 -15.14 -33.84
N ARG A 6 -11.13 -15.03 -34.52
CA ARG A 6 -12.11 -13.96 -34.27
C ARG A 6 -12.58 -13.98 -32.82
N ASN A 7 -12.75 -12.80 -32.21
CA ASN A 7 -13.27 -12.67 -30.85
C ASN A 7 -14.66 -13.31 -30.72
N VAL A 8 -14.84 -14.13 -29.69
CA VAL A 8 -16.14 -14.72 -29.37
C VAL A 8 -17.08 -13.63 -28.85
N PRO A 9 -18.34 -13.52 -29.34
CA PRO A 9 -19.30 -12.55 -28.84
C PRO A 9 -19.57 -12.70 -27.34
N ILE A 10 -19.73 -11.57 -26.62
CA ILE A 10 -19.87 -11.58 -25.16
C ILE A 10 -21.08 -12.39 -24.68
N ALA A 11 -22.21 -12.31 -25.39
CA ALA A 11 -23.40 -13.11 -25.08
C ALA A 11 -23.13 -14.62 -25.10
N GLN A 12 -22.29 -15.08 -26.03
CA GLN A 12 -21.89 -16.48 -26.12
C GLN A 12 -20.92 -16.85 -24.99
N LEU A 13 -20.02 -15.95 -24.60
CA LEU A 13 -19.13 -16.15 -23.44
C LEU A 13 -19.95 -16.28 -22.15
N ILE A 14 -20.92 -15.40 -21.92
CA ILE A 14 -21.82 -15.46 -20.76
C ILE A 14 -22.56 -16.80 -20.74
N LYS A 15 -23.14 -17.21 -21.87
CA LYS A 15 -23.83 -18.51 -21.99
C LYS A 15 -22.91 -19.69 -21.68
N ASN A 16 -21.68 -19.68 -22.21
CA ASN A 16 -20.69 -20.73 -21.96
C ASN A 16 -20.26 -20.77 -20.48
N TYR A 17 -20.10 -19.59 -19.86
CA TYR A 17 -19.76 -19.45 -18.46
C TYR A 17 -20.85 -19.99 -17.54
N THR A 18 -22.11 -19.60 -17.77
CA THR A 18 -23.25 -20.06 -16.95
C THR A 18 -23.55 -21.55 -17.14
N ASN A 19 -23.30 -22.10 -18.33
CA ASN A 19 -23.48 -23.52 -18.60
C ASN A 19 -22.24 -24.31 -18.16
N LYS A 20 -22.26 -24.81 -16.92
CA LYS A 20 -21.18 -25.64 -16.36
C LYS A 20 -20.87 -26.91 -17.16
N LYS A 21 -21.83 -27.43 -17.93
CA LYS A 21 -21.65 -28.61 -18.79
C LYS A 21 -20.93 -28.29 -20.11
N SER A 22 -20.69 -27.01 -20.42
CA SER A 22 -20.06 -26.59 -21.68
C SER A 22 -18.58 -26.97 -21.79
N GLY A 23 -17.92 -27.27 -20.67
CA GLY A 23 -16.46 -27.44 -20.61
C GLY A 23 -15.65 -26.16 -20.85
N LYS A 24 -16.31 -25.02 -21.11
CA LYS A 24 -15.69 -23.74 -21.52
C LYS A 24 -15.73 -22.66 -20.45
N VAL A 25 -16.10 -23.01 -19.22
CA VAL A 25 -16.27 -22.05 -18.11
C VAL A 25 -14.98 -21.27 -17.83
N SER A 26 -13.83 -21.96 -17.78
CA SER A 26 -12.54 -21.34 -17.45
C SER A 26 -12.06 -20.35 -18.52
N GLU A 27 -12.12 -20.74 -19.81
CA GLU A 27 -11.79 -19.85 -20.94
C GLU A 27 -12.73 -18.64 -20.98
N SER A 28 -14.04 -18.89 -20.83
CA SER A 28 -15.05 -17.82 -20.87
C SER A 28 -14.89 -16.85 -19.70
N ARG A 29 -14.60 -17.35 -18.49
CA ARG A 29 -14.32 -16.52 -17.31
C ARG A 29 -13.18 -15.54 -17.59
N LYS A 30 -12.05 -16.02 -18.09
CA LYS A 30 -10.88 -15.17 -18.37
C LYS A 30 -11.18 -14.09 -19.40
N GLU A 31 -11.86 -14.46 -20.50
CA GLU A 31 -12.22 -13.47 -21.53
C GLU A 31 -13.23 -12.44 -21.03
N ILE A 32 -14.24 -12.87 -20.25
CA ILE A 32 -15.23 -11.96 -19.66
C ILE A 32 -14.53 -10.95 -18.75
N GLN A 33 -13.68 -11.42 -17.82
CA GLN A 33 -12.99 -10.54 -16.87
C GLN A 33 -12.06 -9.55 -17.58
N TRP A 34 -11.35 -9.99 -18.62
CA TRP A 34 -10.44 -9.14 -19.39
C TRP A 34 -11.19 -8.03 -20.16
N ARG A 35 -12.35 -8.36 -20.75
CA ARG A 35 -13.12 -7.42 -21.58
C ARG A 35 -14.09 -6.55 -20.79
N PHE A 36 -14.39 -6.90 -19.54
CA PHE A 36 -15.48 -6.35 -18.73
C PHE A 36 -15.61 -4.81 -18.80
N LYS A 37 -14.51 -4.09 -18.56
CA LYS A 37 -14.49 -2.61 -18.52
C LYS A 37 -14.82 -1.93 -19.85
N TYR A 38 -14.78 -2.66 -20.96
CA TYR A 38 -15.04 -2.15 -22.31
C TYR A 38 -16.40 -2.58 -22.86
N LEU A 39 -17.23 -3.22 -22.03
CA LEU A 39 -18.57 -3.64 -22.41
C LEU A 39 -19.60 -2.59 -22.05
N ASP A 40 -20.73 -2.61 -22.76
CA ASP A 40 -21.89 -1.81 -22.40
C ASP A 40 -22.44 -2.20 -21.03
N TRP A 41 -23.01 -1.21 -20.35
CA TRP A 41 -23.57 -1.36 -18.99
C TRP A 41 -24.54 -2.55 -18.86
N LYS A 42 -25.39 -2.77 -19.87
CA LYS A 42 -26.35 -3.88 -19.90
C LYS A 42 -25.67 -5.25 -19.78
N ASP A 43 -24.51 -5.43 -20.42
CA ASP A 43 -23.79 -6.70 -20.38
C ASP A 43 -22.92 -6.80 -19.12
N GLN A 44 -22.32 -5.70 -18.66
CA GLN A 44 -21.63 -5.65 -17.37
C GLN A 44 -22.55 -6.09 -16.23
N LYS A 45 -23.78 -5.57 -16.20
CA LYS A 45 -24.80 -5.92 -15.21
C LYS A 45 -25.15 -7.41 -15.20
N LYS A 46 -25.33 -8.01 -16.38
CA LYS A 46 -25.59 -9.45 -16.52
C LYS A 46 -24.42 -10.30 -16.06
N ILE A 47 -23.20 -9.88 -16.38
CA ILE A 47 -21.98 -10.56 -15.98
C ILE A 47 -21.84 -10.55 -14.45
N ILE A 48 -22.04 -9.40 -13.80
CA ILE A 48 -21.98 -9.30 -12.34
C ILE A 48 -22.96 -10.30 -11.71
N LEU A 49 -24.23 -10.28 -12.12
CA LEU A 49 -25.24 -11.21 -11.60
C LEU A 49 -24.85 -12.69 -11.82
N ALA A 50 -24.38 -13.04 -13.01
CA ALA A 50 -23.95 -14.41 -13.32
C ALA A 50 -22.77 -14.87 -12.43
N PHE A 51 -21.83 -13.97 -12.12
CA PHE A 51 -20.70 -14.29 -11.24
C PHE A 51 -21.11 -14.35 -9.76
N LEU A 52 -22.09 -13.54 -9.33
CA LEU A 52 -22.68 -13.61 -7.98
C LEU A 52 -23.35 -14.97 -7.71
N ASP A 53 -23.92 -15.60 -8.73
CA ASP A 53 -24.51 -16.96 -8.65
C ASP A 53 -23.47 -18.10 -8.69
N SER A 54 -22.19 -17.79 -8.79
CA SER A 54 -21.11 -18.78 -8.97
C SER A 54 -20.39 -19.12 -7.66
N CYS A 55 -19.22 -19.76 -7.76
CA CYS A 55 -18.37 -20.12 -6.64
C CYS A 55 -17.73 -18.90 -5.97
N LYS A 56 -17.17 -19.10 -4.76
CA LYS A 56 -16.57 -18.05 -3.95
C LYS A 56 -15.60 -17.14 -4.73
N THR A 57 -14.67 -17.71 -5.50
CA THR A 57 -13.68 -16.93 -6.26
C THR A 57 -14.33 -15.97 -7.27
N ASP A 58 -15.36 -16.43 -7.96
CA ASP A 58 -16.08 -15.61 -8.94
C ASP A 58 -16.91 -14.53 -8.25
N ARG A 59 -17.53 -14.86 -7.11
CA ARG A 59 -18.24 -13.87 -6.27
C ARG A 59 -17.29 -12.78 -5.76
N GLN A 60 -16.09 -13.14 -5.29
CA GLN A 60 -15.10 -12.16 -4.81
C GLN A 60 -14.72 -11.14 -5.89
N TRP A 61 -14.65 -11.56 -7.15
CA TRP A 61 -14.45 -10.67 -8.28
C TRP A 61 -15.69 -9.82 -8.56
N ALA A 62 -16.88 -10.45 -8.59
CA ALA A 62 -18.14 -9.74 -8.80
C ALA A 62 -18.41 -8.68 -7.74
N TYR A 63 -18.06 -8.94 -6.48
CA TYR A 63 -18.19 -7.96 -5.41
C TYR A 63 -17.35 -6.71 -5.69
N THR A 64 -16.10 -6.89 -6.15
CA THR A 64 -15.24 -5.75 -6.51
C THR A 64 -15.86 -4.93 -7.64
N MET A 65 -16.46 -5.56 -8.65
CA MET A 65 -17.13 -4.85 -9.74
C MET A 65 -18.42 -4.16 -9.27
N ALA A 66 -19.26 -4.85 -8.49
CA ALA A 66 -20.51 -4.32 -7.95
C ALA A 66 -20.28 -3.17 -6.97
N LEU A 67 -19.14 -3.15 -6.27
CA LEU A 67 -18.77 -2.04 -5.39
C LEU A 67 -18.56 -0.74 -6.16
N GLY A 68 -17.93 -0.80 -7.34
CA GLY A 68 -17.68 0.38 -8.19
C GLY A 68 -18.81 0.73 -9.15
N LEU A 69 -19.62 -0.26 -9.53
CA LEU A 69 -20.71 -0.11 -10.51
C LEU A 69 -22.06 -0.47 -9.88
N TRP A 70 -22.39 0.12 -8.72
CA TRP A 70 -23.57 -0.29 -7.96
C TRP A 70 -24.88 -0.03 -8.71
N ASP A 71 -25.80 -0.98 -8.61
CA ASP A 71 -27.16 -0.90 -9.11
C ASP A 71 -28.10 -1.60 -8.15
N LYS A 72 -29.25 -0.99 -7.86
CA LYS A 72 -30.23 -1.48 -6.89
C LYS A 72 -30.73 -2.91 -7.18
N SER A 73 -30.70 -3.35 -8.43
CA SER A 73 -31.07 -4.72 -8.79
C SER A 73 -30.09 -5.79 -8.27
N PHE A 74 -28.87 -5.41 -7.84
CA PHE A 74 -27.94 -6.34 -7.19
C PHE A 74 -28.31 -6.59 -5.73
N GLU A 75 -29.07 -5.69 -5.10
CA GLU A 75 -29.39 -5.71 -3.66
C GLU A 75 -29.97 -7.06 -3.19
N PRO A 76 -30.98 -7.67 -3.84
CA PRO A 76 -31.54 -8.94 -3.39
C PRO A 76 -30.48 -10.06 -3.35
N LYS A 77 -29.62 -10.12 -4.38
CA LYS A 77 -28.59 -11.14 -4.49
C LYS A 77 -27.46 -10.92 -3.49
N ILE A 78 -27.03 -9.67 -3.30
CA ILE A 78 -26.02 -9.33 -2.29
C ILE A 78 -26.53 -9.63 -0.88
N LYS A 79 -27.80 -9.33 -0.60
CA LYS A 79 -28.43 -9.63 0.69
C LYS A 79 -28.40 -11.14 0.98
N GLU A 80 -28.89 -11.94 0.04
CA GLU A 80 -28.88 -13.41 0.11
C GLU A 80 -27.46 -13.95 0.38
N LEU A 81 -26.47 -13.47 -0.37
CA LEU A 81 -25.08 -13.92 -0.26
C LEU A 81 -24.45 -13.51 1.07
N TRP A 82 -24.71 -12.30 1.53
CA TRP A 82 -24.21 -11.80 2.81
C TRP A 82 -24.79 -12.61 3.98
N GLU A 83 -26.12 -12.77 4.02
CA GLU A 83 -26.81 -13.52 5.08
C GLU A 83 -26.40 -14.99 5.12
N LYS A 84 -25.98 -15.56 3.97
CA LYS A 84 -25.57 -16.95 3.87
C LYS A 84 -24.09 -17.21 4.17
N PHE A 85 -23.20 -16.34 3.68
CA PHE A 85 -21.75 -16.64 3.68
C PHE A 85 -20.90 -15.68 4.50
N HIS A 86 -21.40 -14.49 4.83
CA HIS A 86 -20.66 -13.45 5.54
C HIS A 86 -19.28 -13.13 4.95
N GLU A 87 -19.16 -13.09 3.62
CA GLU A 87 -17.88 -12.86 2.95
C GLU A 87 -17.42 -11.40 3.07
N GLU A 88 -16.15 -11.18 3.41
CA GLU A 88 -15.56 -9.84 3.63
C GLU A 88 -15.87 -8.84 2.52
N ARG A 89 -15.57 -9.14 1.25
CA ARG A 89 -15.84 -8.20 0.16
C ARG A 89 -17.34 -7.96 -0.07
N CYS A 90 -18.19 -8.93 0.25
CA CYS A 90 -19.64 -8.75 0.20
C CYS A 90 -20.07 -7.73 1.27
N SER A 91 -19.48 -7.85 2.45
CA SER A 91 -19.76 -6.96 3.58
C SER A 91 -19.47 -5.49 3.25
N TRP A 92 -18.44 -5.19 2.46
CA TRP A 92 -18.16 -3.81 2.03
C TRP A 92 -19.28 -3.21 1.18
N ILE A 93 -19.91 -4.01 0.32
CA ILE A 93 -21.06 -3.58 -0.49
C ILE A 93 -22.25 -3.32 0.41
N VAL A 94 -22.52 -4.22 1.36
CA VAL A 94 -23.60 -4.05 2.34
C VAL A 94 -23.39 -2.76 3.13
N VAL A 95 -22.19 -2.60 3.71
CA VAL A 95 -21.83 -1.40 4.47
C VAL A 95 -21.88 -0.14 3.61
N ARG A 96 -21.61 -0.17 2.30
CA ARG A 96 -21.65 1.02 1.44
C ARG A 96 -23.04 1.38 0.90
N TYR A 97 -23.87 0.39 0.59
CA TYR A 97 -25.11 0.62 -0.17
C TYR A 97 -26.42 0.27 0.55
N PHE A 98 -26.42 -0.64 1.53
CA PHE A 98 -27.68 -1.05 2.17
C PHE A 98 -28.23 0.03 3.12
N PRO A 99 -29.53 0.03 3.45
CA PRO A 99 -30.09 0.96 4.42
C PRO A 99 -29.36 0.93 5.77
N THR A 100 -29.28 2.08 6.45
CA THR A 100 -28.60 2.24 7.74
C THR A 100 -29.23 1.39 8.84
N GLU A 101 -30.54 1.17 8.77
CA GLU A 101 -31.30 0.34 9.71
C GLU A 101 -30.82 -1.11 9.62
N TYR A 102 -30.65 -1.62 8.40
CA TYR A 102 -30.16 -2.98 8.17
C TYR A 102 -28.74 -3.19 8.72
N ILE A 103 -27.87 -2.18 8.57
CA ILE A 103 -26.50 -2.23 9.10
C ILE A 103 -26.55 -2.26 10.63
N SER A 104 -27.36 -1.39 11.23
CA SER A 104 -27.47 -1.26 12.69
C SER A 104 -27.98 -2.55 13.34
N GLU A 105 -29.01 -3.17 12.76
CA GLU A 105 -29.56 -4.45 13.22
C GLU A 105 -28.58 -5.63 13.10
N ASN A 106 -27.56 -5.52 12.25
CA ASN A 106 -26.63 -6.60 11.95
C ASN A 106 -25.18 -6.26 12.31
N ILE A 107 -24.93 -5.22 13.12
CA ILE A 107 -23.59 -4.69 13.36
C ILE A 107 -22.61 -5.76 13.88
N GLU A 108 -23.08 -6.64 14.78
CA GLU A 108 -22.27 -7.72 15.36
C GLU A 108 -21.87 -8.80 14.37
N LYS A 109 -22.55 -8.89 13.22
CA LYS A 109 -22.20 -9.85 12.16
C LYS A 109 -21.06 -9.36 11.28
N PHE A 110 -20.67 -8.09 11.39
CA PHE A 110 -19.54 -7.52 10.65
C PHE A 110 -18.23 -7.73 11.42
N THR A 111 -17.73 -8.97 11.39
CA THR A 111 -16.55 -9.40 12.17
C THR A 111 -15.20 -9.03 11.56
N HIS A 112 -15.16 -8.57 10.30
CA HIS A 112 -13.91 -8.20 9.65
C HIS A 112 -13.45 -6.80 10.10
N ARG A 113 -12.17 -6.69 10.49
CA ARG A 113 -11.59 -5.52 11.19
C ARG A 113 -11.98 -4.17 10.58
N ARG A 114 -11.79 -3.99 9.26
CA ARG A 114 -12.06 -2.70 8.61
C ARG A 114 -13.54 -2.38 8.44
N ASN A 115 -14.46 -3.34 8.63
CA ASN A 115 -15.88 -3.07 8.49
C ASN A 115 -16.36 -2.08 9.53
N TYR A 116 -15.87 -2.18 10.76
CA TYR A 116 -16.33 -1.32 11.84
C TYR A 116 -16.00 0.16 11.56
N PHE A 117 -14.81 0.46 11.04
CA PHE A 117 -14.46 1.80 10.57
C PHE A 117 -15.47 2.33 9.55
N PHE A 118 -15.76 1.57 8.48
CA PHE A 118 -16.71 2.01 7.45
C PHE A 118 -18.15 2.14 7.97
N ILE A 119 -18.55 1.30 8.92
CA ILE A 119 -19.85 1.40 9.60
C ILE A 119 -19.92 2.70 10.41
N CYS A 120 -18.87 3.02 11.18
CA CYS A 120 -18.80 4.27 11.95
C CYS A 120 -18.92 5.49 11.04
N MET A 121 -18.24 5.48 9.90
CA MET A 121 -18.31 6.55 8.91
C MET A 121 -19.71 6.70 8.31
N ARG A 122 -20.47 5.60 8.17
CA ARG A 122 -21.82 5.63 7.62
C ARG A 122 -22.89 5.99 8.64
N LEU A 123 -22.74 5.53 9.87
CA LEU A 123 -23.62 5.83 11.01
C LEU A 123 -23.22 7.13 11.72
N ALA A 124 -22.27 7.87 11.17
CA ALA A 124 -21.75 9.13 11.70
C ALA A 124 -22.82 10.15 12.08
N ASN A 125 -23.89 10.23 11.28
CA ASN A 125 -24.98 11.18 11.47
C ASN A 125 -26.02 10.71 12.52
N ASP A 126 -25.99 9.44 12.92
CA ASP A 126 -26.87 8.93 13.97
C ASP A 126 -26.28 9.31 15.34
N LYS A 127 -26.97 10.23 16.02
CA LYS A 127 -26.56 10.71 17.35
C LYS A 127 -26.64 9.62 18.43
N ASN A 128 -27.42 8.55 18.21
CA ASN A 128 -27.55 7.44 19.13
C ASN A 128 -26.47 6.37 18.91
N PHE A 129 -25.71 6.45 17.82
CA PHE A 129 -24.64 5.49 17.56
C PHE A 129 -23.50 5.68 18.59
N VAL A 130 -23.25 4.64 19.38
CA VAL A 130 -22.15 4.64 20.36
C VAL A 130 -20.91 4.06 19.70
N LEU A 131 -19.85 4.86 19.69
CA LEU A 131 -18.56 4.48 19.12
C LEU A 131 -17.78 3.59 20.10
N GLU A 132 -17.51 2.35 19.71
CA GLU A 132 -16.71 1.39 20.48
C GLU A 132 -15.24 1.53 20.08
N LYS A 133 -14.50 2.35 20.83
CA LYS A 133 -13.09 2.66 20.56
C LYS A 133 -12.21 1.42 20.40
N ASP A 134 -12.44 0.39 21.20
CA ASP A 134 -11.62 -0.84 21.21
C ASP A 134 -11.75 -1.69 19.93
N LYS A 135 -12.75 -1.41 19.09
CA LYS A 135 -12.94 -2.05 17.78
C LYS A 135 -12.21 -1.31 16.64
N LEU A 136 -11.56 -0.17 16.91
CA LEU A 136 -10.84 0.64 15.92
C LEU A 136 -9.35 0.69 16.21
N PHE A 137 -8.54 0.82 15.16
CA PHE A 137 -7.17 1.28 15.34
C PHE A 137 -7.16 2.73 15.83
N ASN A 138 -6.11 3.14 16.53
CA ASN A 138 -5.96 4.50 17.03
C ASN A 138 -6.09 5.56 15.93
N THR A 139 -5.50 5.33 14.74
CA THR A 139 -5.62 6.21 13.57
C THR A 139 -7.05 6.24 13.00
N GLU A 140 -7.73 5.08 12.96
CA GLU A 140 -9.13 4.98 12.54
C GLU A 140 -10.07 5.71 13.50
N TYR A 141 -9.83 5.63 14.80
CA TYR A 141 -10.61 6.36 15.81
C TYR A 141 -10.48 7.88 15.64
N LEU A 142 -9.28 8.40 15.41
CA LEU A 142 -9.07 9.82 15.12
C LEU A 142 -9.81 10.25 13.84
N ALA A 143 -9.73 9.44 12.78
CA ALA A 143 -10.42 9.70 11.52
C ALA A 143 -11.94 9.73 11.70
N VAL A 144 -12.51 8.74 12.40
CA VAL A 144 -13.94 8.68 12.72
C VAL A 144 -14.34 9.90 13.54
N ALA A 145 -13.60 10.23 14.60
CA ALA A 145 -13.93 11.39 15.44
C ALA A 145 -14.00 12.67 14.61
N TYR A 146 -13.01 12.91 13.74
CA TYR A 146 -12.98 14.07 12.86
C TYR A 146 -14.17 14.12 11.90
N HIS A 147 -14.40 13.05 11.14
CA HIS A 147 -15.44 13.02 10.11
C HIS A 147 -16.87 13.00 10.68
N THR A 148 -17.03 12.55 11.92
CA THR A 148 -18.33 12.52 12.62
C THR A 148 -18.56 13.76 13.49
N GLY A 149 -17.62 14.71 13.53
CA GLY A 149 -17.72 15.93 14.33
C GLY A 149 -17.66 15.68 15.85
N ARG A 150 -17.13 14.53 16.28
CA ARG A 150 -16.92 14.23 17.70
C ARG A 150 -15.67 14.94 18.21
N CYS A 151 -15.72 15.40 19.46
CA CYS A 151 -14.58 16.03 20.10
C CYS A 151 -13.69 14.99 20.78
N ILE A 152 -12.38 15.21 20.71
CA ILE A 152 -11.38 14.48 21.50
C ILE A 152 -10.74 15.46 22.48
N LYS A 153 -10.55 15.03 23.73
CA LYS A 153 -9.87 15.85 24.74
C LYS A 153 -8.35 15.81 24.49
N GLU A 154 -7.66 16.89 24.81
CA GLU A 154 -6.20 16.99 24.65
C GLU A 154 -5.45 15.80 25.30
N ASP A 155 -5.75 15.46 26.56
CA ASP A 155 -5.08 14.35 27.24
C ASP A 155 -5.32 13.00 26.54
N GLU A 156 -6.52 12.77 26.03
CA GLU A 156 -6.86 11.57 25.27
C GLU A 156 -6.14 11.55 23.91
N GLY A 157 -6.13 12.68 23.20
CA GLY A 157 -5.44 12.84 21.92
C GLY A 157 -3.93 12.59 22.06
N ARG A 158 -3.34 13.08 23.16
CA ARG A 158 -1.96 12.80 23.53
C ARG A 158 -1.73 11.31 23.75
N ASP A 159 -2.55 10.67 24.58
CA ASP A 159 -2.40 9.25 24.84
C ASP A 159 -2.53 8.41 23.55
N ILE A 160 -3.44 8.77 22.64
CA ILE A 160 -3.58 8.12 21.33
C ILE A 160 -2.30 8.29 20.50
N LEU A 161 -1.80 9.52 20.36
CA LEU A 161 -0.61 9.82 19.56
C LEU A 161 0.62 9.06 20.05
N TYR A 162 0.88 9.07 21.36
CA TYR A 162 2.06 8.40 21.92
C TYR A 162 1.92 6.87 21.92
N ASN A 163 0.70 6.32 21.96
CA ASN A 163 0.47 4.91 21.69
C ASN A 163 0.76 4.55 20.22
N ILE A 164 0.40 5.40 19.25
CA ILE A 164 0.74 5.18 17.84
C ILE A 164 2.26 5.19 17.65
N ILE A 165 2.97 6.15 18.26
CA ILE A 165 4.43 6.21 18.19
C ILE A 165 5.05 4.94 18.78
N HIS A 166 4.55 4.48 19.93
CA HIS A 166 4.97 3.21 20.51
C HIS A 166 4.81 2.06 19.51
N ASP A 167 3.63 1.90 18.92
CA ASP A 167 3.34 0.80 18.00
C ASP A 167 4.24 0.85 16.75
N VAL A 168 4.47 2.05 16.19
CA VAL A 168 5.39 2.27 15.05
C VAL A 168 6.84 1.92 15.41
N CYS A 169 7.28 2.20 16.63
CA CYS A 169 8.63 1.87 17.08
C CYS A 169 8.87 0.36 17.17
N LEU A 170 7.82 -0.43 17.42
CA LEU A 170 7.90 -1.88 17.60
C LEU A 170 7.58 -2.68 16.34
N ASP A 171 7.03 -2.04 15.30
CA ASP A 171 6.69 -2.72 14.06
C ASP A 171 7.93 -2.95 13.19
N ASN A 172 8.48 -4.16 13.25
CA ASN A 172 9.71 -4.53 12.52
C ASN A 172 9.51 -4.64 10.99
N ASN A 173 8.28 -4.85 10.51
CA ASN A 173 8.04 -5.34 9.15
C ASN A 173 7.00 -4.57 8.33
N ASN A 174 6.20 -3.67 8.94
CA ASN A 174 5.02 -3.13 8.27
C ASN A 174 4.81 -1.61 8.46
N PHE A 175 5.91 -0.87 8.64
CA PHE A 175 5.86 0.58 8.69
C PHE A 175 5.77 1.19 7.28
N SER A 176 5.11 2.35 7.19
CA SER A 176 5.12 3.18 5.99
C SER A 176 5.60 4.59 6.33
N LEU A 177 6.37 5.18 5.43
CA LEU A 177 6.78 6.57 5.54
C LEU A 177 5.84 7.45 4.72
N ASP A 178 5.68 8.69 5.16
CA ASP A 178 5.00 9.73 4.39
C ASP A 178 5.70 9.92 3.04
N ARG A 179 4.94 10.29 2.00
CA ARG A 179 5.47 10.54 0.65
C ARG A 179 6.60 11.57 0.68
N ASN A 180 6.51 12.55 1.57
CA ASN A 180 7.53 13.58 1.76
C ASN A 180 8.88 13.03 2.22
N ALA A 181 8.92 11.85 2.84
CA ALA A 181 10.18 11.21 3.22
C ALA A 181 11.00 10.73 2.01
N TYR A 182 10.41 10.62 0.82
CA TYR A 182 11.06 10.08 -0.38
C TYR A 182 11.58 11.16 -1.34
N TYR A 183 11.27 12.44 -1.11
CA TYR A 183 11.63 13.53 -2.01
C TYR A 183 12.94 14.26 -1.65
N ASP A 184 13.45 14.10 -0.44
CA ASP A 184 14.71 14.73 -0.01
C ASP A 184 15.87 13.73 0.01
N ASP A 185 16.97 14.10 -0.66
CA ASP A 185 18.27 13.48 -0.44
C ASP A 185 18.68 13.75 1.02
N VAL A 186 18.56 12.72 1.85
CA VAL A 186 19.23 12.58 3.15
C VAL A 186 18.86 13.62 4.22
N LYS A 187 17.57 13.98 4.39
CA LYS A 187 17.13 14.42 5.72
C LYS A 187 17.00 13.19 6.62
N ALA A 188 17.59 13.26 7.82
CA ALA A 188 17.46 12.22 8.83
C ALA A 188 15.98 11.86 9.00
N ILE A 189 15.66 10.56 9.01
CA ILE A 189 14.29 10.10 9.20
C ILE A 189 13.88 10.47 10.62
N THR A 190 12.74 11.15 10.76
CA THR A 190 12.23 11.66 12.03
C THR A 190 10.89 11.03 12.38
N PRO A 191 10.47 11.04 13.66
CA PRO A 191 9.21 10.43 14.07
C PRO A 191 7.98 10.92 13.30
N ILE A 192 7.90 12.21 12.94
CA ILE A 192 6.79 12.74 12.16
C ILE A 192 6.69 12.17 10.73
N LEU A 193 7.77 11.60 10.18
CA LEU A 193 7.77 11.03 8.83
C LEU A 193 7.15 9.63 8.75
N PHE A 194 6.86 8.99 9.89
CA PHE A 194 6.06 7.77 9.88
C PHE A 194 4.60 8.09 9.57
N HIS A 195 4.02 7.40 8.58
CA HIS A 195 2.71 7.72 8.04
C HIS A 195 1.61 7.75 9.11
N ASP A 196 1.57 6.78 10.02
CA ASP A 196 0.55 6.74 11.07
C ASP A 196 0.71 7.89 12.07
N VAL A 197 1.95 8.34 12.31
CA VAL A 197 2.23 9.51 13.16
C VAL A 197 1.82 10.79 12.45
N SER A 198 2.20 10.98 11.18
CA SER A 198 1.82 12.16 10.41
C SER A 198 0.30 12.29 10.27
N LEU A 199 -0.38 11.16 10.04
CA LEU A 199 -1.83 11.07 9.96
C LEU A 199 -2.50 11.39 11.30
N ALA A 200 -1.95 10.89 12.42
CA ALA A 200 -2.46 11.22 13.75
C ALA A 200 -2.33 12.72 14.06
N VAL A 201 -1.18 13.32 13.76
CA VAL A 201 -0.95 14.77 13.93
C VAL A 201 -1.94 15.57 13.10
N TYR A 202 -2.15 15.18 11.84
CA TYR A 202 -3.14 15.81 10.96
C TYR A 202 -4.55 15.80 11.59
N TYR A 203 -5.03 14.64 12.04
CA TYR A 203 -6.37 14.56 12.63
C TYR A 203 -6.48 15.31 13.95
N LEU A 204 -5.46 15.26 14.82
CA LEU A 204 -5.45 16.00 16.07
C LEU A 204 -5.49 17.52 15.83
N GLN A 205 -4.78 18.03 14.82
CA GLN A 205 -4.92 19.43 14.39
C GLN A 205 -6.35 19.77 13.98
N LYS A 206 -6.98 18.90 13.18
CA LYS A 206 -8.37 19.09 12.72
C LYS A 206 -9.40 18.97 13.84
N LEU A 207 -9.09 18.22 14.89
CA LEU A 207 -9.90 18.05 16.10
C LEU A 207 -9.64 19.12 17.16
N ASN A 208 -8.88 20.18 16.84
CA ASN A 208 -8.53 21.27 17.76
C ASN A 208 -7.70 20.84 18.98
N CYS A 209 -6.95 19.73 18.90
CA CYS A 209 -6.00 19.32 19.94
C CYS A 209 -4.65 20.04 19.77
N GLN A 210 -4.69 21.38 19.77
CA GLN A 210 -3.54 22.23 19.44
C GLN A 210 -2.41 22.11 20.47
N GLN A 211 -2.74 21.92 21.75
CA GLN A 211 -1.73 21.79 22.80
C GLN A 211 -0.95 20.48 22.62
N THR A 212 -1.65 19.36 22.37
CA THR A 212 -1.04 18.07 22.09
C THR A 212 -0.14 18.13 20.87
N VAL A 213 -0.62 18.74 19.78
CA VAL A 213 0.15 18.88 18.54
C VAL A 213 1.43 19.68 18.78
N ARG A 214 1.34 20.82 19.51
CA ARG A 214 2.51 21.63 19.84
C ARG A 214 3.52 20.84 20.69
N GLN A 215 3.05 20.15 21.73
CA GLN A 215 3.90 19.31 22.57
C GLN A 215 4.59 18.21 21.76
N PHE A 216 3.88 17.61 20.80
CA PHE A 216 4.47 16.64 19.89
C PHE A 216 5.57 17.25 19.01
N TYR A 217 5.38 18.44 18.44
CA TYR A 217 6.44 19.08 17.64
C TYR A 217 7.68 19.39 18.49
N ASP A 218 7.50 19.88 19.71
CA ASP A 218 8.59 20.12 20.65
C ASP A 218 9.34 18.81 20.95
N TRP A 219 8.61 17.73 21.24
CA TRP A 219 9.17 16.39 21.44
C TRP A 219 9.88 15.87 20.18
N ASN A 220 9.26 15.96 19.00
CA ASN A 220 9.81 15.49 17.73
C ASN A 220 11.11 16.22 17.39
N ASN A 221 11.22 17.52 17.66
CA ASN A 221 12.44 18.28 17.46
C ASN A 221 13.57 17.82 18.37
N LEU A 222 13.28 17.51 19.64
CA LEU A 222 14.24 16.94 20.57
C LEU A 222 14.73 15.57 20.10
N VAL A 223 13.83 14.67 19.71
CA VAL A 223 14.20 13.35 19.17
C VAL A 223 15.00 13.47 17.88
N THR A 224 14.59 14.36 16.97
CA THR A 224 15.31 14.63 15.72
C THR A 224 16.74 15.07 15.99
N LYS A 225 16.93 15.96 16.97
CA LYS A 225 18.27 16.40 17.39
C LYS A 225 19.08 15.21 17.90
N SER A 226 18.52 14.39 18.80
CA SER A 226 19.19 13.18 19.31
C SER A 226 19.57 12.20 18.21
N ILE A 227 18.69 11.98 17.22
CA ILE A 227 18.98 11.15 16.04
C ILE A 227 20.17 11.72 15.26
N SER A 228 20.15 13.02 14.95
CA SER A 228 21.21 13.67 14.17
C SER A 228 22.57 13.70 14.88
N GLU A 229 22.56 13.75 16.21
CA GLU A 229 23.77 13.77 17.03
C GLU A 229 24.28 12.36 17.37
N SER A 230 23.46 11.32 17.16
CA SER A 230 23.77 9.93 17.48
C SER A 230 25.00 9.41 16.76
N GLN A 231 25.79 8.60 17.48
CA GLN A 231 26.93 7.92 16.88
C GLN A 231 26.44 6.82 15.91
N GLU A 232 25.33 6.15 16.23
CA GLU A 232 24.76 5.11 15.39
C GLU A 232 24.38 5.61 14.00
N LEU A 233 23.84 6.83 13.87
CA LEU A 233 23.54 7.42 12.55
C LEU A 233 24.83 7.80 11.81
N LYS A 234 25.83 8.33 12.52
CA LYS A 234 27.12 8.75 11.94
C LYS A 234 27.97 7.59 11.44
N ASP A 235 27.82 6.43 12.07
CA ASP A 235 28.52 5.20 11.72
C ASP A 235 27.88 4.44 10.55
N LEU A 236 26.69 4.85 10.09
CA LEU A 236 26.04 4.23 8.94
C LEU A 236 26.80 4.54 7.65
N ASP A 237 27.11 3.49 6.90
CA ASP A 237 27.65 3.61 5.55
C ASP A 237 26.54 4.07 4.59
N LYS A 238 26.73 5.25 3.99
CA LYS A 238 25.78 5.84 3.03
C LYS A 238 25.68 5.04 1.74
N ASP A 239 26.71 4.26 1.42
CA ASP A 239 26.75 3.41 0.23
C ASP A 239 26.12 2.03 0.49
N ASP A 240 25.69 1.74 1.73
CA ASP A 240 24.92 0.54 2.04
C ASP A 240 23.55 0.61 1.36
N TYR A 241 23.22 -0.44 0.59
CA TYR A 241 21.91 -0.64 -0.03
C TYR A 241 20.75 -0.54 0.99
N SER A 242 21.04 -0.81 2.26
CA SER A 242 20.13 -0.84 3.40
C SER A 242 20.16 0.46 4.21
N TYR A 243 20.98 1.45 3.83
CA TYR A 243 21.20 2.70 4.58
C TYR A 243 19.90 3.34 5.07
N ARG A 244 18.90 3.44 4.18
CA ARG A 244 17.60 4.02 4.52
C ARG A 244 16.85 3.24 5.60
N TYR A 245 16.86 1.90 5.54
CA TYR A 245 16.25 1.04 6.55
C TYR A 245 16.98 1.16 7.89
N LEU A 246 18.30 1.25 7.87
CA LEU A 246 19.11 1.49 9.07
C LEU A 246 18.79 2.86 9.69
N CYS A 247 18.64 3.92 8.87
CA CYS A 247 18.17 5.23 9.36
C CYS A 247 16.78 5.15 10.02
N ILE A 248 15.87 4.33 9.47
CA ILE A 248 14.54 4.11 10.06
C ILE A 248 14.67 3.46 11.44
N ASN A 249 15.51 2.43 11.57
CA ASN A 249 15.69 1.74 12.84
C ASN A 249 16.34 2.64 13.90
N VAL A 250 17.31 3.48 13.50
CA VAL A 250 17.83 4.53 14.39
C VAL A 250 16.71 5.47 14.82
N ALA A 251 15.88 5.96 13.87
CA ALA A 251 14.77 6.85 14.19
C ALA A 251 13.77 6.21 15.18
N LYS A 252 13.40 4.94 14.96
CA LYS A 252 12.53 4.16 15.87
C LYS A 252 13.15 3.99 17.25
N LYS A 253 14.43 3.64 17.33
CA LYS A 253 15.15 3.51 18.61
C LYS A 253 15.06 4.79 19.42
N TYR A 254 15.46 5.92 18.83
CA TYR A 254 15.50 7.20 19.53
C TYR A 254 14.09 7.71 19.87
N ALA A 255 13.11 7.48 19.00
CA ALA A 255 11.69 7.74 19.31
C ALA A 255 11.23 6.93 20.53
N TYR A 256 11.49 5.61 20.54
CA TYR A 256 11.11 4.74 21.65
C TYR A 256 11.79 5.14 22.96
N LEU A 257 13.10 5.42 22.93
CA LEU A 257 13.83 5.87 24.12
C LEU A 257 13.22 7.13 24.73
N ALA A 258 12.80 8.08 23.89
CA ALA A 258 12.20 9.34 24.30
C ALA A 258 10.72 9.25 24.71
N LEU A 259 10.07 8.09 24.61
CA LEU A 259 8.71 7.90 25.13
C LEU A 259 8.70 7.86 26.66
N ASP A 260 7.66 8.44 27.26
CA ASP A 260 7.38 8.24 28.68
C ASP A 260 7.12 6.77 28.98
N ASN A 261 7.55 6.30 30.15
CA ASN A 261 7.41 4.90 30.56
C ASN A 261 5.95 4.41 30.55
N LYS A 262 4.98 5.29 30.79
CA LYS A 262 3.56 4.92 30.75
C LYS A 262 3.07 4.47 29.37
N TYR A 263 3.77 4.85 28.29
CA TYR A 263 3.44 4.45 26.92
C TYR A 263 4.24 3.24 26.44
N LYS A 264 5.27 2.81 27.18
CA LYS A 264 6.08 1.63 26.88
C LYS A 264 5.38 0.39 27.43
N LYS A 265 4.66 -0.35 26.58
CA LYS A 265 3.79 -1.47 27.01
C LYS A 265 4.53 -2.79 27.22
N THR A 266 5.76 -2.94 26.73
CA THR A 266 6.49 -4.21 26.73
C THR A 266 7.63 -4.22 27.75
N SER A 267 7.59 -5.16 28.70
CA SER A 267 8.65 -5.39 29.70
C SER A 267 9.87 -6.13 29.16
N ASN A 268 9.80 -6.69 27.94
CA ASN A 268 10.79 -7.63 27.40
C ASN A 268 11.48 -7.13 26.12
N LEU A 269 11.34 -5.86 25.75
CA LEU A 269 11.98 -5.35 24.55
C LEU A 269 13.44 -5.00 24.85
N ILE A 270 14.36 -5.77 24.28
CA ILE A 270 15.77 -5.39 24.21
C ILE A 270 15.84 -4.35 23.09
N ILE A 271 16.07 -3.08 23.45
CA ILE A 271 16.09 -1.96 22.50
C ILE A 271 17.18 -2.18 21.44
N GLU A 272 18.24 -2.92 21.77
CA GLU A 272 19.26 -3.33 20.81
C GLU A 272 18.72 -4.24 19.69
N ASP A 273 17.61 -4.96 19.91
CA ASP A 273 16.99 -5.81 18.89
C ASP A 273 16.22 -4.98 17.85
N VAL A 274 15.79 -3.75 18.19
CA VAL A 274 15.20 -2.79 17.21
C VAL A 274 16.24 -2.36 16.17
N LEU A 275 17.53 -2.42 16.53
CA LEU A 275 18.63 -2.11 15.61
C LEU A 275 19.07 -3.31 14.76
N LYS A 276 18.66 -4.53 15.10
CA LYS A 276 19.03 -5.75 14.38
C LYS A 276 17.83 -6.20 13.54
N PRO A 277 17.87 -6.06 12.21
CA PRO A 277 16.86 -6.68 11.37
C PRO A 277 16.88 -8.20 11.65
N GLU A 278 15.73 -8.82 11.89
CA GLU A 278 15.64 -10.29 11.89
C GLU A 278 16.22 -10.83 10.57
N GLY A 279 16.89 -11.99 10.63
CA GLY A 279 17.79 -12.58 9.62
C GLY A 279 17.26 -12.81 8.18
N TRP A 280 16.11 -12.24 7.81
CA TRP A 280 15.64 -12.14 6.43
C TRP A 280 16.60 -11.31 5.56
N TYR A 281 17.23 -10.27 6.12
CA TYR A 281 18.16 -9.41 5.37
C TYR A 281 19.42 -10.13 4.89
N SER A 282 19.99 -11.05 5.69
CA SER A 282 21.11 -11.90 5.26
C SER A 282 20.73 -12.80 4.08
N ILE A 283 19.49 -13.28 4.05
CA ILE A 283 19.00 -14.18 2.99
C ILE A 283 18.70 -13.39 1.70
N VAL A 284 18.13 -12.20 1.79
CA VAL A 284 17.84 -11.35 0.63
C VAL A 284 19.09 -10.70 0.06
N GLN A 285 20.04 -10.25 0.89
CA GLN A 285 21.32 -9.73 0.41
C GLN A 285 22.09 -10.78 -0.37
N GLU A 286 22.18 -12.03 0.11
CA GLU A 286 22.85 -13.13 -0.60
C GLU A 286 22.12 -13.49 -1.90
N GLN A 287 20.78 -13.55 -1.90
CA GLN A 287 20.02 -13.93 -3.09
C GLN A 287 20.01 -12.85 -4.18
N ASP A 288 19.91 -11.57 -3.81
CA ASP A 288 19.79 -10.45 -4.76
C ASP A 288 21.16 -10.03 -5.33
N THR A 289 22.25 -10.08 -4.54
CA THR A 289 23.62 -9.91 -5.10
C THR A 289 23.94 -11.01 -6.11
N THR A 290 23.61 -12.27 -5.79
CA THR A 290 23.84 -13.40 -6.71
C THR A 290 22.98 -13.29 -7.98
N LEU A 291 21.76 -12.77 -7.88
CA LEU A 291 20.87 -12.58 -9.03
C LEU A 291 21.35 -11.44 -9.93
N ARG A 292 21.72 -10.29 -9.35
CA ARG A 292 22.22 -9.13 -10.12
C ARG A 292 23.58 -9.36 -10.75
N GLU A 293 24.47 -10.12 -10.12
CA GLU A 293 25.73 -10.53 -10.76
C GLU A 293 25.47 -11.44 -11.96
N LYS A 294 24.53 -12.39 -11.83
CA LYS A 294 24.10 -13.24 -12.95
C LYS A 294 23.46 -12.42 -14.08
N GLU A 295 22.59 -11.46 -13.76
CA GLU A 295 21.97 -10.57 -14.75
C GLU A 295 22.99 -9.64 -15.41
N ARG A 296 23.94 -9.06 -14.66
CA ARG A 296 25.04 -8.25 -15.21
C ARG A 296 25.94 -9.06 -16.12
N MET A 297 26.29 -10.29 -15.73
CA MET A 297 27.08 -11.19 -16.58
C MET A 297 26.31 -11.63 -17.82
N ALA A 298 25.02 -11.93 -17.72
CA ALA A 298 24.16 -12.28 -18.85
C ALA A 298 24.02 -11.11 -19.82
N TYR A 299 23.82 -9.88 -19.32
CA TYR A 299 23.73 -8.68 -20.15
C TYR A 299 25.06 -8.35 -20.84
N LYS A 300 26.20 -8.44 -20.13
CA LYS A 300 27.53 -8.29 -20.73
C LYS A 300 27.76 -9.30 -21.85
N LYS A 301 27.35 -10.56 -21.63
CA LYS A 301 27.47 -11.62 -22.63
C LYS A 301 26.60 -11.36 -23.87
N VAL A 302 25.31 -11.05 -23.70
CA VAL A 302 24.40 -10.72 -24.81
C VAL A 302 24.90 -9.52 -25.62
N LYS A 303 25.41 -8.48 -24.95
CA LYS A 303 25.96 -7.30 -25.63
C LYS A 303 27.25 -7.62 -26.40
N SER A 304 28.11 -8.47 -25.85
CA SER A 304 29.33 -8.95 -26.53
C SER A 304 29.00 -9.82 -27.75
N ASP A 305 28.08 -10.78 -27.59
CA ASP A 305 27.69 -11.72 -28.65
C ASP A 305 27.02 -10.98 -29.82
N ALA A 306 26.11 -10.05 -29.52
CA ALA A 306 25.46 -9.22 -30.54
C ALA A 306 26.45 -8.29 -31.26
N LEU A 307 27.45 -7.76 -30.55
CA LEU A 307 28.49 -6.93 -31.17
C LEU A 307 29.39 -7.75 -32.09
N ASN A 308 29.75 -8.98 -31.70
CA ASN A 308 30.54 -9.89 -32.52
C ASN A 308 29.76 -10.34 -33.76
N GLU A 309 28.47 -10.66 -33.64
CA GLU A 309 27.61 -11.01 -34.77
C GLU A 309 27.49 -9.86 -35.79
N ILE A 310 27.41 -8.61 -35.32
CA ILE A 310 27.40 -7.44 -36.20
C ILE A 310 28.74 -7.25 -36.92
N LYS A 311 29.87 -7.50 -36.24
CA LYS A 311 31.21 -7.45 -36.84
C LYS A 311 31.38 -8.52 -37.91
N ASP A 312 30.97 -9.75 -37.63
CA ASP A 312 31.09 -10.89 -38.54
C ASP A 312 30.26 -10.69 -39.81
N ASN A 313 29.08 -10.08 -39.68
CA ASN A 313 28.18 -9.81 -40.81
C ASN A 313 28.53 -8.54 -41.60
N ASN A 314 29.41 -7.67 -41.08
CA ASN A 314 29.77 -6.43 -41.76
C ASN A 314 31.19 -5.94 -41.40
N PRO A 315 32.22 -6.32 -42.19
CA PRO A 315 33.62 -6.00 -41.89
C PRO A 315 33.95 -4.50 -41.93
N ASN A 316 33.05 -3.66 -42.48
CA ASN A 316 33.21 -2.20 -42.46
C ASN A 316 32.85 -1.57 -41.10
N VAL A 317 32.13 -2.29 -40.23
CA VAL A 317 31.75 -1.81 -38.90
C VAL A 317 32.97 -1.77 -37.97
N GLU A 318 33.94 -2.66 -38.14
CA GLU A 318 35.17 -2.69 -37.34
C GLU A 318 36.03 -1.43 -37.56
N LYS A 319 36.17 -0.99 -38.81
CA LYS A 319 36.80 0.30 -39.16
C LYS A 319 36.05 1.50 -38.62
N LEU A 320 34.72 1.42 -38.54
CA LEU A 320 33.89 2.52 -38.00
C LEU A 320 34.08 2.63 -36.48
N ILE A 321 34.09 1.50 -35.76
CA ILE A 321 34.28 1.45 -34.31
C ILE A 321 35.67 2.01 -33.92
N SER A 322 36.73 1.64 -34.65
CA SER A 322 38.08 2.19 -34.38
C SER A 322 38.17 3.69 -34.66
N ASN A 323 37.48 4.19 -35.69
CA ASN A 323 37.52 5.60 -36.07
C ASN A 323 36.72 6.53 -35.15
N ILE A 324 35.69 6.01 -34.47
CA ILE A 324 34.87 6.79 -33.53
C ILE A 324 35.43 6.72 -32.09
N GLY A 325 36.51 5.95 -31.87
CA GLY A 325 37.15 5.82 -30.55
C GLY A 325 36.29 5.09 -29.51
N LEU A 326 35.34 4.27 -29.96
CA LEU A 326 34.49 3.43 -29.10
C LEU A 326 35.19 2.12 -28.72
N GLU A 327 36.49 2.18 -28.44
CA GLU A 327 37.16 1.08 -27.76
C GLU A 327 36.57 1.00 -26.35
N ILE A 328 35.96 -0.14 -26.02
CA ILE A 328 35.30 -0.34 -24.73
C ILE A 328 36.40 -0.35 -23.68
N PHE A 329 36.58 0.76 -22.97
CA PHE A 329 37.32 0.78 -21.71
C PHE A 329 36.50 -0.01 -20.68
N GLU A 330 37.10 -1.05 -20.10
CA GLU A 330 36.45 -1.94 -19.13
C GLU A 330 36.20 -1.27 -17.76
N ASP A 331 36.60 -0.01 -17.57
CA ASP A 331 36.50 0.68 -16.29
C ASP A 331 35.70 1.98 -16.41
N PHE A 332 34.45 1.95 -15.94
CA PHE A 332 33.54 3.10 -15.85
C PHE A 332 33.32 3.45 -14.38
N SER A 333 34.33 4.01 -13.72
CA SER A 333 34.23 4.53 -12.36
C SER A 333 34.02 6.05 -12.27
N THR A 334 33.94 6.78 -13.39
CA THR A 334 33.75 8.25 -13.33
C THR A 334 32.95 8.82 -14.51
N PHE A 335 31.68 9.16 -14.30
CA PHE A 335 30.97 10.23 -15.04
C PHE A 335 30.00 10.98 -14.11
N PRO A 336 29.84 12.32 -14.24
CA PRO A 336 29.06 13.16 -13.32
C PRO A 336 27.56 13.21 -13.69
N PRO A 337 26.68 13.67 -12.77
CA PRO A 337 25.23 13.53 -12.91
C PRO A 337 24.63 14.59 -13.84
N THR A 338 23.73 14.15 -14.71
CA THR A 338 22.91 14.99 -15.58
C THR A 338 21.72 15.57 -14.80
N LYS A 339 21.72 16.89 -14.63
CA LYS A 339 20.54 17.71 -14.32
C LYS A 339 19.58 17.72 -15.51
N ALA A 340 18.31 17.35 -15.29
CA ALA A 340 17.12 17.99 -15.87
C ALA A 340 15.89 17.09 -15.65
N LEU A 341 14.95 17.54 -14.80
CA LEU A 341 13.50 17.30 -14.87
C LEU A 341 12.87 18.01 -13.65
N GLU A 342 12.97 19.34 -13.65
CA GLU A 342 12.07 20.21 -12.88
C GLU A 342 10.88 20.55 -13.80
N ASP A 343 9.72 20.83 -13.19
CA ASP A 343 8.45 21.27 -13.78
C ASP A 343 7.39 20.22 -14.13
N PHE A 344 6.67 19.74 -13.11
CA PHE A 344 5.22 19.47 -13.20
C PHE A 344 4.54 19.76 -11.85
N PRO A 345 3.54 20.67 -11.78
CA PRO A 345 2.78 20.91 -10.56
C PRO A 345 1.70 19.82 -10.39
N PHE A 346 1.65 19.21 -9.20
CA PHE A 346 0.67 18.19 -8.82
C PHE A 346 -0.47 18.81 -8.00
N ASP A 347 -1.72 18.61 -8.44
CA ASP A 347 -2.95 19.04 -7.78
C ASP A 347 -3.44 17.93 -6.82
N PRO A 348 -3.61 18.19 -5.50
CA PRO A 348 -3.99 17.17 -4.52
C PRO A 348 -5.46 16.72 -4.57
N THR A 349 -6.30 17.24 -5.45
CA THR A 349 -7.75 16.91 -5.46
C THR A 349 -8.14 15.61 -6.18
N ASP A 350 -7.21 14.91 -6.81
CA ASP A 350 -7.50 13.78 -7.72
C ASP A 350 -7.48 12.38 -7.09
N VAL A 351 -7.86 12.24 -5.81
CA VAL A 351 -8.04 10.92 -5.19
C VAL A 351 -9.54 10.57 -5.14
N PRO A 352 -10.04 9.61 -5.96
CA PRO A 352 -11.42 9.16 -5.87
C PRO A 352 -11.61 8.20 -4.67
N PHE A 353 -12.69 8.45 -3.90
CA PHE A 353 -13.12 7.77 -2.68
C PHE A 353 -13.46 6.27 -2.80
#